data_AF-A0A1E8CS08-F1
#
_entry.id   AF-A0A1E8CS08-F1
#
_cell.length_a   1.000
_cell.length_b   1.000
_cell.length_c   1.000
_cell.angle_alpha   90.00
_cell.angle_beta   90.00
_cell.angle_gamma   90.00
#
_symmetry.space_group_name_H-M   'P 1'
#
loop_
_entity.id
_entity.type
_entity.pdbx_description
1 polymer ?
#
loop_
_entity_poly.entity_id
_entity_poly.type
_entity_poly.pdbx_seq_one_letter_code
_entity_poly.pdbx_strand_id
1 'polypeptide(L)'
;MVNHSPAFLHGDPGTAERQWVDDTRWADVAALTLLNEGHLERVVVVSAHPDDETLGAGGLIAAAAAAGLRVDVVVLTDGEASHPDSPSTTPARLAAIRRSEMRAAVHHLSPGSTVIFADLGDGRLTVSLAEAVSTLVDVIGEDGRKTLLVAPWRGDRHPDHEAAGRAAAIAAERTDARLLEYPIWLWHWAAPDDAPWAAMRALALPPAARTTKEAALACHASQVRPLSQAAGDEVLLTADLLAHFHRDREVFVQPDLADGPEKVDSAFDDLHHENHDPWSVMTSWFERRKRALTLAALPDEHYGRALEIGCSLGLLAGDLATRCDELVALDRSDVAVERARHRLSDAPNVQVEAAVVPRDWPSRTFDLVVVSEVGYFLSPVELDGLLARVRDTLAPGGHVVLCHWRHPIVGWPLDGDRVHDLWRAASEQDPLVAHRERDFILEVHAHPGSPAPATEGERR
;
A
#
# COMPACT_ATOMS: atom_id res chain seq x y z
N MET A 1 18.88 -6.17 -18.30
CA MET A 1 18.00 -5.57 -19.33
C MET A 1 17.14 -6.68 -19.93
N VAL A 2 16.09 -7.08 -19.22
CA VAL A 2 15.03 -7.90 -19.82
C VAL A 2 14.07 -6.89 -20.44
N ASN A 3 14.12 -6.77 -21.76
CA ASN A 3 13.24 -5.92 -22.53
C ASN A 3 11.88 -6.65 -22.58
N HIS A 4 10.96 -6.36 -21.66
CA HIS A 4 9.57 -6.77 -21.83
C HIS A 4 8.95 -5.83 -22.86
N SER A 5 9.03 -6.23 -24.13
CA SER A 5 8.10 -5.68 -25.13
C SER A 5 6.67 -5.88 -24.59
N PRO A 6 5.78 -4.88 -24.73
CA PRO A 6 4.40 -5.05 -24.29
C PRO A 6 3.79 -6.26 -24.99
N ALA A 7 2.95 -7.02 -24.29
CA ALA A 7 2.35 -8.25 -24.80
C ALA A 7 1.43 -8.01 -26.02
N PHE A 8 1.06 -6.75 -26.27
CA PHE A 8 0.29 -6.26 -27.41
C PHE A 8 0.68 -4.80 -27.69
N LEU A 9 0.45 -4.31 -28.91
CA LEU A 9 0.57 -2.89 -29.26
C LEU A 9 -0.83 -2.26 -29.32
N HIS A 10 -0.95 -0.98 -28.97
CA HIS A 10 -2.24 -0.26 -29.04
C HIS A 10 -2.87 -0.22 -30.45
N GLY A 11 -2.05 -0.41 -31.49
CA GLY A 11 -2.48 -0.45 -32.89
C GLY A 11 -2.80 -1.85 -33.42
N ASP A 12 -2.66 -2.91 -32.60
CA ASP A 12 -3.03 -4.26 -33.00
C ASP A 12 -4.57 -4.39 -33.13
N PRO A 13 -5.10 -5.33 -33.93
CA PRO A 13 -6.53 -5.61 -33.92
C PRO A 13 -6.97 -6.15 -32.55
N GLY A 14 -7.86 -5.42 -31.87
CA GLY A 14 -8.43 -5.84 -30.59
C GLY A 14 -9.75 -6.59 -30.70
N THR A 15 -10.24 -7.11 -29.58
CA THR A 15 -11.57 -7.71 -29.47
C THR A 15 -12.66 -6.65 -29.63
N ALA A 16 -13.60 -6.88 -30.55
CA ALA A 16 -14.65 -5.90 -30.83
C ALA A 16 -15.64 -5.79 -29.65
N GLU A 17 -16.11 -4.58 -29.35
CA GLU A 17 -17.03 -4.32 -28.24
C GLU A 17 -18.26 -5.24 -28.22
N ARG A 18 -18.85 -5.51 -29.39
CA ARG A 18 -20.00 -6.43 -29.51
C ARG A 18 -19.74 -7.82 -28.91
N GLN A 19 -18.50 -8.32 -28.99
CA GLN A 19 -18.15 -9.63 -28.46
C GLN A 19 -18.22 -9.67 -26.93
N TRP A 20 -17.96 -8.53 -26.27
CA TRP A 20 -18.09 -8.40 -24.83
C TRP A 20 -19.55 -8.29 -24.39
N VAL A 21 -20.33 -7.41 -25.03
CA VAL A 21 -21.73 -7.18 -24.64
C VAL A 21 -22.68 -8.31 -25.02
N ASP A 22 -22.37 -9.09 -26.06
CA ASP A 22 -23.14 -10.26 -26.48
C ASP A 22 -22.83 -11.51 -25.63
N ASP A 23 -21.75 -11.51 -24.84
CA ASP A 23 -21.42 -12.61 -23.93
C ASP A 23 -22.45 -12.69 -22.80
N THR A 24 -22.97 -13.90 -22.52
CA THR A 24 -24.01 -14.09 -21.51
C THR A 24 -23.58 -13.64 -20.12
N ARG A 25 -22.28 -13.74 -19.79
CA ARG A 25 -21.74 -13.34 -18.48
C ARG A 25 -21.81 -11.83 -18.25
N TRP A 26 -21.87 -11.03 -19.32
CA TRP A 26 -21.99 -9.57 -19.23
C TRP A 26 -23.25 -9.11 -18.50
N ALA A 27 -24.36 -9.81 -18.73
CA ALA A 27 -25.63 -9.52 -18.07
C ALA A 27 -25.61 -9.88 -16.57
N ASP A 28 -24.74 -10.82 -16.17
CA ASP A 28 -24.64 -11.38 -14.82
C ASP A 28 -23.60 -10.65 -13.93
N VAL A 29 -22.89 -9.65 -14.47
CA VAL A 29 -21.93 -8.85 -13.68
C VAL A 29 -22.67 -8.13 -12.55
N ALA A 30 -22.32 -8.48 -11.31
CA ALA A 30 -22.96 -7.94 -10.12
C ALA A 30 -22.73 -6.42 -9.97
N ALA A 31 -23.70 -5.72 -9.38
CA ALA A 31 -23.60 -4.29 -9.17
C ALA A 31 -22.48 -3.91 -8.18
N LEU A 32 -21.79 -2.80 -8.46
CA LEU A 32 -20.86 -2.18 -7.53
C LEU A 32 -21.66 -1.40 -6.47
N THR A 33 -21.49 -1.77 -5.19
CA THR A 33 -22.23 -1.17 -4.07
C THR A 33 -21.37 -0.29 -3.16
N LEU A 34 -20.07 -0.19 -3.42
CA LEU A 34 -19.08 0.38 -2.48
C LEU A 34 -19.34 1.83 -2.12
N LEU A 35 -19.76 2.65 -3.10
CA LEU A 35 -20.02 4.08 -2.87
C LEU A 35 -21.19 4.34 -1.90
N ASN A 36 -22.02 3.33 -1.61
CA ASN A 36 -23.15 3.44 -0.69
C ASN A 36 -22.79 3.03 0.75
N GLU A 37 -21.53 2.66 1.00
CA GLU A 37 -21.06 2.29 2.33
C GLU A 37 -20.84 3.55 3.16
N GLY A 38 -21.71 3.80 4.13
CA GLY A 38 -21.77 5.07 4.89
C GLY A 38 -20.57 5.40 5.79
N HIS A 39 -19.47 4.66 5.69
CA HIS A 39 -18.21 4.93 6.39
C HIS A 39 -17.13 5.52 5.47
N LEU A 40 -17.33 5.50 4.14
CA LEU A 40 -16.42 6.13 3.20
C LEU A 40 -16.56 7.65 3.27
N GLU A 41 -15.42 8.34 3.36
CA GLU A 41 -15.35 9.81 3.35
C GLU A 41 -14.62 10.33 2.09
N ARG A 42 -13.84 9.46 1.43
CA ARG A 42 -13.01 9.85 0.29
C ARG A 42 -12.78 8.74 -0.74
N VAL A 43 -12.51 9.17 -1.97
CA VAL A 43 -12.08 8.35 -3.10
C VAL A 43 -10.75 8.90 -3.62
N VAL A 44 -9.76 8.03 -3.78
CA VAL A 44 -8.49 8.35 -4.45
C VAL A 44 -8.46 7.55 -5.74
N VAL A 45 -8.41 8.23 -6.89
CA VAL A 45 -8.30 7.58 -8.20
C VAL A 45 -6.87 7.72 -8.70
N VAL A 46 -6.20 6.61 -8.92
CA VAL A 46 -4.85 6.52 -9.48
C VAL A 46 -4.97 6.35 -10.98
N SER A 47 -4.21 7.13 -11.74
CA SER A 47 -4.10 7.09 -13.19
C SER A 47 -2.62 6.80 -13.52
N ALA A 48 -2.33 5.79 -14.35
CA ALA A 48 -0.94 5.61 -14.81
C ALA A 48 -0.55 6.76 -15.74
N HIS A 49 -1.46 7.10 -16.66
CA HIS A 49 -1.33 8.17 -17.65
C HIS A 49 -2.55 9.08 -17.64
N PRO A 50 -2.46 10.31 -18.22
CA PRO A 50 -3.60 11.21 -18.31
C PRO A 50 -4.65 10.75 -19.34
N ASP A 51 -5.78 10.20 -18.88
CA ASP A 51 -6.96 9.69 -19.63
C ASP A 51 -7.53 8.43 -18.97
N ASP A 52 -6.69 7.63 -18.32
CA ASP A 52 -7.10 6.37 -17.67
C ASP A 52 -8.23 6.59 -16.64
N GLU A 53 -8.15 7.67 -15.85
CA GLU A 53 -9.14 8.03 -14.85
C GLU A 53 -10.51 8.27 -15.49
N THR A 54 -10.51 8.89 -16.67
CA THR A 54 -11.72 9.22 -17.41
C THR A 54 -12.25 7.98 -18.11
N LEU A 55 -11.38 7.14 -18.70
CA LEU A 55 -11.76 5.90 -19.37
C LEU A 55 -12.35 4.90 -18.38
N GLY A 56 -11.60 4.54 -17.34
CA GLY A 56 -11.94 3.47 -16.41
C GLY A 56 -12.87 3.88 -15.26
N ALA A 57 -12.79 5.13 -14.80
CA ALA A 57 -13.44 5.55 -13.56
C ALA A 57 -14.18 6.90 -13.63
N GLY A 58 -14.42 7.47 -14.82
CA GLY A 58 -14.98 8.81 -14.95
C GLY A 58 -16.38 8.95 -14.35
N GLY A 59 -17.22 7.94 -14.54
CA GLY A 59 -18.54 7.83 -13.94
C GLY A 59 -18.47 7.64 -12.42
N LEU A 60 -17.54 6.82 -11.93
CA LEU A 60 -17.27 6.66 -10.51
C LEU A 60 -16.83 7.97 -9.83
N ILE A 61 -15.94 8.74 -10.47
CA ILE A 61 -15.52 10.07 -10.00
C ILE A 61 -16.73 10.99 -9.84
N ALA A 62 -17.57 11.08 -10.89
CA ALA A 62 -18.77 11.92 -10.87
C ALA A 62 -19.79 11.46 -9.82
N ALA A 63 -19.99 10.14 -9.67
CA ALA A 63 -20.89 9.56 -8.68
C ALA A 63 -20.41 9.81 -7.24
N ALA A 64 -19.11 9.64 -6.97
CA ALA A 64 -18.51 9.90 -5.66
C ALA A 64 -18.65 11.39 -5.28
N ALA A 65 -18.37 12.29 -6.22
CA ALA A 65 -18.53 13.73 -6.00
C ALA A 65 -19.99 14.11 -5.74
N ALA A 66 -20.94 13.53 -6.48
CA ALA A 66 -22.37 13.76 -6.26
C ALA A 66 -22.86 13.21 -4.90
N ALA A 67 -22.20 12.16 -4.39
CA ALA A 67 -22.44 11.62 -3.05
C ALA A 67 -21.76 12.45 -1.93
N GLY A 68 -21.01 13.51 -2.27
CA GLY A 68 -20.33 14.37 -1.30
C GLY A 68 -19.02 13.81 -0.78
N LEU A 69 -18.49 12.74 -1.38
CA LEU A 69 -17.17 12.21 -1.03
C LEU A 69 -16.08 13.15 -1.54
N ARG A 70 -15.00 13.30 -0.77
CA ARG A 70 -13.80 13.98 -1.27
C ARG A 70 -13.18 13.11 -2.36
N VAL A 71 -12.85 13.69 -3.51
CA VAL A 71 -12.19 12.98 -4.61
C VAL A 71 -10.83 13.60 -4.90
N ASP A 72 -9.78 12.79 -4.85
CA ASP A 72 -8.43 13.14 -5.30
C ASP A 72 -8.07 12.24 -6.50
N VAL A 73 -7.50 12.83 -7.56
CA VAL A 73 -6.97 12.10 -8.71
C VAL A 73 -5.45 12.20 -8.70
N VAL A 74 -4.75 11.07 -8.61
CA VAL A 74 -3.29 10.96 -8.62
C VAL A 74 -2.86 10.40 -9.96
N VAL A 75 -2.09 11.18 -10.71
CA VAL A 75 -1.59 10.81 -12.03
C VAL A 75 -0.10 10.54 -11.90
N LEU A 76 0.31 9.30 -12.16
CA LEU A 76 1.68 8.86 -11.89
C LEU A 76 2.68 9.35 -12.93
N THR A 77 2.25 9.48 -14.19
CA THR A 77 3.06 10.00 -15.31
C THR A 77 2.27 11.02 -16.13
N ASP A 78 2.93 11.75 -17.02
CA ASP A 78 2.23 12.66 -17.93
C ASP A 78 1.88 12.00 -19.28
N GLY A 79 2.19 10.71 -19.45
CA GLY A 79 2.01 10.02 -20.73
C GLY A 79 2.79 10.67 -21.88
N GLU A 80 3.95 11.25 -21.54
CA GLU A 80 4.77 12.07 -22.41
C GLU A 80 5.56 11.28 -23.46
N ALA A 81 5.64 9.95 -23.31
CA ALA A 81 6.34 9.06 -24.24
C ALA A 81 5.40 8.39 -25.26
N SER A 82 4.11 8.72 -25.22
CA SER A 82 3.07 8.12 -26.07
C SER A 82 3.24 8.35 -27.58
N HIS A 83 3.94 9.42 -27.99
CA HIS A 83 4.25 9.74 -29.40
C HIS A 83 5.77 9.92 -29.60
N PRO A 84 6.56 8.84 -29.55
CA PRO A 84 8.02 8.95 -29.57
C PRO A 84 8.57 9.43 -30.93
N ASP A 85 7.84 9.15 -32.01
CA ASP A 85 8.24 9.49 -33.38
C ASP A 85 7.57 10.77 -33.93
N SER A 86 6.80 11.47 -33.09
CA SER A 86 6.08 12.69 -33.49
C SER A 86 7.07 13.79 -33.94
N PRO A 87 6.87 14.38 -35.14
CA PRO A 87 7.59 15.59 -35.54
C PRO A 87 6.91 16.88 -35.05
N SER A 88 5.68 16.81 -34.53
CA SER A 88 4.85 17.99 -34.21
C SER A 88 4.94 18.45 -32.75
N THR A 89 5.35 17.55 -31.86
CA THR A 89 5.51 17.82 -30.42
C THR A 89 6.82 17.23 -29.88
N THR A 90 7.14 17.59 -28.65
CA THR A 90 8.21 16.98 -27.84
C THR A 90 7.60 16.38 -26.59
N PRO A 91 8.26 15.43 -25.90
CA PRO A 91 7.75 14.87 -24.65
C PRO A 91 7.37 15.94 -23.62
N ALA A 92 8.24 16.95 -23.42
CA ALA A 92 7.95 18.05 -22.50
C ALA A 92 6.73 18.90 -22.91
N ARG A 93 6.52 19.11 -24.22
CA ARG A 93 5.34 19.84 -24.71
C ARG A 93 4.07 19.00 -24.58
N LEU A 94 4.16 17.70 -24.87
CA LEU A 94 3.06 16.75 -24.74
C LEU A 94 2.63 16.60 -23.29
N ALA A 95 3.57 16.51 -22.35
CA ALA A 95 3.30 16.53 -20.92
C ALA A 95 2.46 17.74 -20.51
N ALA A 96 2.87 18.95 -20.90
CA ALA A 96 2.14 20.17 -20.58
C ALA A 96 0.72 20.21 -21.17
N ILE A 97 0.53 19.64 -22.36
CA ILE A 97 -0.79 19.47 -22.99
C ILE A 97 -1.63 18.51 -22.15
N ARG A 98 -1.14 17.29 -21.92
CA ARG A 98 -1.89 16.24 -21.21
C ARG A 98 -2.22 16.60 -19.77
N ARG A 99 -1.35 17.32 -19.06
CA ARG A 99 -1.68 17.90 -17.73
C ARG A 99 -2.86 18.86 -17.80
N SER A 100 -2.93 19.68 -18.84
CA SER A 100 -4.03 20.63 -19.03
C SER A 100 -5.33 19.91 -19.38
N GLU A 101 -5.25 18.88 -20.23
CA GLU A 101 -6.37 18.03 -20.62
C GLU A 101 -6.96 17.28 -19.42
N MET A 102 -6.12 16.61 -18.62
CA MET A 102 -6.51 15.94 -17.38
C MET A 102 -7.20 16.89 -16.39
N ARG A 103 -6.65 18.09 -16.16
CA ARG A 103 -7.30 19.06 -15.26
C ARG A 103 -8.67 19.47 -15.78
N ALA A 104 -8.83 19.66 -17.10
CA ALA A 104 -10.12 19.99 -17.69
C ALA A 104 -11.10 18.81 -17.59
N ALA A 105 -10.66 17.58 -17.88
CA ALA A 105 -11.47 16.37 -17.77
C ALA A 105 -11.99 16.16 -16.34
N VAL A 106 -11.09 16.18 -15.35
CA VAL A 106 -11.47 16.05 -13.93
C VAL A 106 -12.38 17.18 -13.49
N HIS A 107 -12.17 18.41 -13.97
CA HIS A 107 -13.07 19.52 -13.67
C HIS A 107 -14.50 19.29 -14.20
N HIS A 108 -14.67 18.64 -15.35
CA HIS A 108 -15.98 18.24 -15.86
C HIS A 108 -16.64 17.16 -15.00
N LEU A 109 -15.87 16.18 -14.55
CA LEU A 109 -16.37 15.05 -13.75
C LEU A 109 -16.71 15.46 -12.31
N SER A 110 -15.81 16.23 -11.68
CA SER A 110 -15.89 16.67 -10.30
C SER A 110 -15.09 17.98 -10.12
N PRO A 111 -15.75 19.15 -10.25
CA PRO A 111 -15.08 20.45 -10.18
C PRO A 111 -14.30 20.73 -8.89
N GLY A 112 -14.67 20.07 -7.79
CA GLY A 112 -14.03 20.22 -6.47
C GLY A 112 -12.86 19.26 -6.22
N SER A 113 -12.54 18.38 -7.16
CA SER A 113 -11.46 17.40 -7.00
C SER A 113 -10.08 18.04 -7.10
N THR A 114 -9.13 17.44 -6.38
CA THR A 114 -7.71 17.75 -6.52
C THR A 114 -7.09 16.85 -7.59
N VAL A 115 -6.22 17.39 -8.45
CA VAL A 115 -5.38 16.60 -9.36
C VAL A 115 -3.91 16.75 -8.95
N ILE A 116 -3.28 15.61 -8.64
CA ILE A 116 -1.91 15.48 -8.16
C ILE A 116 -1.10 14.78 -9.25
N PHE A 117 0.01 15.39 -9.67
CA PHE A 117 0.93 14.81 -10.67
C PHE A 117 2.21 14.35 -9.94
N ALA A 118 2.58 13.08 -10.09
CA ALA A 118 3.70 12.48 -9.37
C ALA A 118 5.04 12.54 -10.12
N ASP A 119 5.01 12.83 -11.42
CA ASP A 119 6.20 13.05 -12.26
C ASP A 119 7.19 11.86 -12.30
N LEU A 120 6.66 10.62 -12.30
CA LEU A 120 7.48 9.39 -12.24
C LEU A 120 8.04 8.93 -13.59
N GLY A 121 7.56 9.53 -14.69
CA GLY A 121 8.01 9.29 -16.06
C GLY A 121 7.30 8.13 -16.75
N ASP A 122 6.77 8.39 -17.94
CA ASP A 122 6.07 7.41 -18.78
C ASP A 122 7.02 6.27 -19.21
N GLY A 123 6.56 5.02 -19.07
CA GLY A 123 7.31 3.79 -19.30
C GLY A 123 8.25 3.39 -18.15
N ARG A 124 8.22 4.10 -17.02
CA ARG A 124 9.16 3.89 -15.90
C ARG A 124 8.51 3.45 -14.60
N LEU A 125 7.19 3.25 -14.53
CA LEU A 125 6.53 2.98 -13.24
C LEU A 125 6.98 1.66 -12.60
N THR A 126 7.46 0.69 -13.38
CA THR A 126 8.02 -0.55 -12.81
C THR A 126 9.30 -0.27 -12.01
N VAL A 127 10.16 0.65 -12.46
CA VAL A 127 11.38 1.01 -11.72
C VAL A 127 11.13 2.05 -10.62
N SER A 128 10.02 2.78 -10.70
CA SER A 128 9.60 3.79 -9.73
C SER A 128 8.44 3.31 -8.84
N LEU A 129 8.35 1.99 -8.61
CA LEU A 129 7.28 1.39 -7.83
C LEU A 129 7.26 1.90 -6.38
N ALA A 130 8.44 2.03 -5.75
CA ALA A 130 8.55 2.48 -4.37
C ALA A 130 8.09 3.95 -4.22
N GLU A 131 8.44 4.81 -5.17
CA GLU A 131 8.02 6.21 -5.23
C GLU A 131 6.51 6.34 -5.49
N ALA A 132 5.95 5.49 -6.35
CA ALA A 132 4.50 5.42 -6.56
C ALA A 132 3.77 5.01 -5.27
N VAL A 133 4.24 3.95 -4.58
CA VAL A 133 3.69 3.54 -3.28
C VAL A 133 3.77 4.69 -2.27
N SER A 134 4.92 5.35 -2.15
CA SER A 134 5.08 6.49 -1.24
C SER A 134 4.09 7.61 -1.54
N THR A 135 3.94 7.98 -2.81
CA THR A 135 2.99 9.01 -3.22
C THR A 135 1.56 8.65 -2.81
N LEU A 136 1.16 7.40 -3.02
CA LEU A 136 -0.19 6.94 -2.68
C LEU A 136 -0.42 6.88 -1.17
N VAL A 137 0.55 6.36 -0.41
CA VAL A 137 0.49 6.34 1.06
C VAL A 137 0.41 7.76 1.63
N ASP A 138 1.20 8.70 1.11
CA ASP A 138 1.16 10.11 1.54
C ASP A 138 -0.21 10.76 1.25
N VAL A 139 -0.81 10.43 0.09
CA VAL A 139 -2.14 10.93 -0.27
C VAL A 139 -3.22 10.32 0.62
N ILE A 140 -3.14 9.02 0.94
CA ILE A 140 -4.14 8.30 1.75
C ILE A 140 -4.01 8.68 3.24
N GLY A 141 -2.79 8.70 3.77
CA GLY A 141 -2.50 8.95 5.19
C GLY A 141 -2.85 7.78 6.11
N GLU A 142 -2.97 8.08 7.41
CA GLU A 142 -3.19 7.08 8.48
C GLU A 142 -4.61 6.50 8.56
N ASP A 143 -5.63 7.14 7.97
CA ASP A 143 -7.03 6.67 8.06
C ASP A 143 -7.54 6.16 6.70
N GLY A 144 -6.84 5.17 6.15
CA GLY A 144 -7.22 4.55 4.88
C GLY A 144 -8.55 3.79 4.95
N ARG A 145 -9.00 3.36 6.15
CA ARG A 145 -10.29 2.68 6.37
C ARG A 145 -11.51 3.41 5.80
N LYS A 146 -11.43 4.73 5.62
CA LYS A 146 -12.49 5.58 5.04
C LYS A 146 -12.27 5.94 3.58
N THR A 147 -11.30 5.29 2.94
CA THR A 147 -10.80 5.58 1.60
C THR A 147 -11.08 4.43 0.66
N LEU A 148 -11.75 4.73 -0.45
CA LEU A 148 -11.76 3.88 -1.62
C LEU A 148 -10.61 4.28 -2.54
N LEU A 149 -9.64 3.39 -2.73
CA LEU A 149 -8.54 3.54 -3.68
C LEU A 149 -8.92 2.85 -4.99
N VAL A 150 -8.90 3.58 -6.09
CA VAL A 150 -9.32 3.11 -7.42
C VAL A 150 -8.15 3.21 -8.37
N ALA A 151 -7.71 2.12 -9.00
CA ALA A 151 -6.48 2.11 -9.80
C ALA A 151 -6.58 1.24 -11.07
N PRO A 152 -5.66 1.37 -12.05
CA PRO A 152 -5.61 0.46 -13.18
C PRO A 152 -5.43 -0.99 -12.73
N TRP A 153 -6.03 -1.93 -13.45
CA TRP A 153 -6.02 -3.34 -13.09
C TRP A 153 -4.64 -3.98 -13.26
N ARG A 154 -4.19 -4.75 -12.26
CA ARG A 154 -2.91 -5.47 -12.30
C ARG A 154 -2.78 -6.55 -13.38
N GLY A 155 -3.89 -6.91 -14.04
CA GLY A 155 -3.91 -7.84 -15.17
C GLY A 155 -3.98 -7.18 -16.54
N ASP A 156 -3.84 -5.85 -16.63
CA ASP A 156 -4.12 -5.11 -17.87
C ASP A 156 -3.06 -5.31 -18.98
N ARG A 157 -1.94 -5.98 -18.70
CA ARG A 157 -0.82 -6.26 -19.63
C ARG A 157 -0.12 -5.03 -20.22
N HIS A 158 -0.45 -3.84 -19.73
CA HIS A 158 0.33 -2.62 -19.93
C HIS A 158 1.30 -2.44 -18.75
N PRO A 159 2.64 -2.40 -18.96
CA PRO A 159 3.61 -2.41 -17.86
C PRO A 159 3.38 -1.32 -16.79
N ASP A 160 3.04 -0.11 -17.22
CA ASP A 160 2.75 0.99 -16.30
C ASP A 160 1.39 0.85 -15.59
N HIS A 161 0.38 0.26 -16.23
CA HIS A 161 -0.92 0.03 -15.57
C HIS A 161 -0.75 -1.04 -14.49
N GLU A 162 -0.03 -2.12 -14.80
CA GLU A 162 0.24 -3.16 -13.81
C GLU A 162 1.11 -2.63 -12.67
N ALA A 163 2.09 -1.76 -12.95
CA ALA A 163 2.88 -1.11 -11.91
C ALA A 163 2.03 -0.16 -11.05
N ALA A 164 1.14 0.63 -11.64
CA ALA A 164 0.21 1.51 -10.92
C ALA A 164 -0.74 0.71 -10.03
N GLY A 165 -1.32 -0.38 -10.56
CA GLY A 165 -2.18 -1.29 -9.82
C GLY A 165 -1.44 -2.00 -8.68
N ARG A 166 -0.19 -2.43 -8.89
CA ARG A 166 0.66 -2.99 -7.83
C ARG A 166 0.97 -1.94 -6.75
N ALA A 167 1.32 -0.72 -7.13
CA ALA A 167 1.56 0.36 -6.18
C ALA A 167 0.33 0.65 -5.32
N ALA A 168 -0.85 0.69 -5.96
CA ALA A 168 -2.12 0.89 -5.27
C ALA A 168 -2.45 -0.26 -4.33
N ALA A 169 -2.20 -1.50 -4.72
CA ALA A 169 -2.45 -2.67 -3.86
C ALA A 169 -1.54 -2.70 -2.63
N ILE A 170 -0.25 -2.35 -2.77
CA ILE A 170 0.66 -2.20 -1.64
C ILE A 170 0.21 -1.04 -0.74
N ALA A 171 -0.14 0.12 -1.32
CA ALA A 171 -0.61 1.26 -0.54
C ALA A 171 -1.92 0.95 0.21
N ALA A 172 -2.84 0.21 -0.40
CA ALA A 172 -4.07 -0.26 0.23
C ALA A 172 -3.78 -1.16 1.43
N GLU A 173 -2.90 -2.16 1.28
CA GLU A 173 -2.46 -3.03 2.37
C GLU A 173 -1.85 -2.23 3.53
N ARG A 174 -0.95 -1.28 3.23
CA ARG A 174 -0.27 -0.48 4.25
C ARG A 174 -1.15 0.52 4.98
N THR A 175 -2.24 0.98 4.37
CA THR A 175 -3.09 2.06 4.92
C THR A 175 -4.48 1.60 5.36
N ASP A 176 -4.84 0.34 5.14
CA ASP A 176 -6.19 -0.21 5.26
C ASP A 176 -7.22 0.42 4.30
N ALA A 177 -6.76 1.03 3.20
CA ALA A 177 -7.66 1.52 2.16
C ALA A 177 -8.28 0.36 1.38
N ARG A 178 -9.54 0.54 0.95
CA ARG A 178 -10.21 -0.46 0.14
C ARG A 178 -9.81 -0.29 -1.32
N LEU A 179 -9.25 -1.33 -1.94
CA LEU A 179 -8.86 -1.30 -3.35
C LEU A 179 -10.01 -1.72 -4.27
N LEU A 180 -10.17 -0.97 -5.36
CA LEU A 180 -10.96 -1.30 -6.53
C LEU A 180 -10.11 -1.06 -7.78
N GLU A 181 -10.16 -1.98 -8.75
CA GLU A 181 -9.33 -1.90 -9.94
C GLU A 181 -10.19 -1.66 -11.18
N TYR A 182 -9.73 -0.92 -12.18
CA TYR A 182 -10.41 -0.75 -13.46
C TYR A 182 -9.55 -1.25 -14.63
N PRO A 183 -10.07 -2.14 -15.48
CA PRO A 183 -9.37 -2.56 -16.70
C PRO A 183 -9.54 -1.52 -17.83
N ILE A 184 -8.48 -1.31 -18.60
CA ILE A 184 -8.50 -0.47 -19.80
C ILE A 184 -8.16 -1.31 -21.02
N TRP A 185 -6.98 -1.92 -21.01
CA TRP A 185 -6.48 -2.68 -22.13
C TRP A 185 -7.02 -4.11 -22.19
N LEU A 186 -7.53 -4.69 -21.09
CA LEU A 186 -8.26 -5.96 -21.10
C LEU A 186 -9.29 -6.02 -22.22
N TRP A 187 -10.05 -4.93 -22.42
CA TRP A 187 -11.11 -4.88 -23.42
C TRP A 187 -10.58 -5.05 -24.85
N HIS A 188 -9.31 -4.69 -25.07
CA HIS A 188 -8.63 -4.73 -26.35
C HIS A 188 -7.86 -6.03 -26.56
N TRP A 189 -6.94 -6.39 -25.66
CA TRP A 189 -6.04 -7.53 -25.86
C TRP A 189 -6.68 -8.89 -25.56
N ALA A 190 -7.74 -8.92 -24.75
CA ALA A 190 -8.32 -10.16 -24.23
C ALA A 190 -9.60 -10.55 -24.98
N ALA A 191 -10.00 -11.81 -24.89
CA ALA A 191 -11.34 -12.27 -25.23
C ALA A 191 -12.20 -12.41 -23.96
N PRO A 192 -13.54 -12.51 -24.08
CA PRO A 192 -14.42 -12.77 -22.94
C PRO A 192 -14.00 -13.93 -22.04
N ASP A 193 -13.38 -14.98 -22.59
CA ASP A 193 -12.94 -16.14 -21.80
C ASP A 193 -11.74 -15.87 -20.88
N ASP A 194 -10.99 -14.80 -21.13
CA ASP A 194 -9.82 -14.42 -20.32
C ASP A 194 -10.21 -13.52 -19.14
N ALA A 195 -11.44 -12.98 -19.11
CA ALA A 195 -11.84 -11.98 -18.13
C ALA A 195 -12.17 -12.59 -16.74
N PRO A 196 -11.78 -11.91 -15.64
CA PRO A 196 -12.07 -12.34 -14.28
C PRO A 196 -13.53 -12.06 -13.86
N TRP A 197 -14.51 -12.62 -14.57
CA TRP A 197 -15.95 -12.33 -14.40
C TRP A 197 -16.44 -12.42 -12.96
N ALA A 198 -15.95 -13.38 -12.18
CA ALA A 198 -16.36 -13.57 -10.78
C ALA A 198 -15.99 -12.36 -9.89
N ALA A 199 -14.86 -11.72 -10.18
CA ALA A 199 -14.37 -10.55 -9.46
C ALA A 199 -14.89 -9.22 -10.04
N MET A 200 -15.54 -9.25 -11.20
CA MET A 200 -16.03 -8.03 -11.85
C MET A 200 -17.29 -7.46 -11.17
N ARG A 201 -17.35 -6.13 -11.10
CA ARG A 201 -18.49 -5.36 -10.56
C ARG A 201 -18.82 -4.20 -11.48
N ALA A 202 -20.10 -3.93 -11.67
CA ALA A 202 -20.58 -2.90 -12.59
C ALA A 202 -21.19 -1.70 -11.86
N LEU A 203 -20.69 -0.50 -12.13
CA LEU A 203 -21.34 0.76 -11.77
C LEU A 203 -22.25 1.20 -12.92
N ALA A 204 -23.55 1.28 -12.69
CA ALA A 204 -24.48 1.78 -13.70
C ALA A 204 -24.29 3.29 -13.95
N LEU A 205 -24.21 3.68 -15.23
CA LEU A 205 -24.07 5.07 -15.65
C LEU A 205 -25.40 5.58 -16.24
N PRO A 206 -26.19 6.37 -15.48
CA PRO A 206 -27.38 7.00 -16.04
C PRO A 206 -27.00 7.94 -17.19
N PRO A 207 -27.94 8.29 -18.09
CA PRO A 207 -27.66 9.11 -19.27
C PRO A 207 -26.88 10.39 -18.97
N ALA A 208 -27.20 11.10 -17.88
CA ALA A 208 -26.48 12.31 -17.48
C ALA A 208 -25.00 12.03 -17.13
N ALA A 209 -24.71 10.94 -16.41
CA ALA A 209 -23.34 10.55 -16.07
C ALA A 209 -22.53 10.21 -17.33
N ARG A 210 -23.15 9.53 -18.31
CA ARG A 210 -22.51 9.26 -19.60
C ARG A 210 -22.17 10.52 -20.36
N THR A 211 -23.11 11.48 -20.45
CA THR A 211 -22.85 12.77 -21.10
C THR A 211 -21.70 13.52 -20.43
N THR A 212 -21.65 13.53 -19.09
CA THR A 212 -20.53 14.14 -18.34
C THR A 212 -19.21 13.43 -18.64
N LYS A 213 -19.20 12.10 -18.65
CA LYS A 213 -18.03 11.28 -18.98
C LYS A 213 -17.55 11.52 -20.42
N GLU A 214 -18.46 11.58 -21.39
CA GLU A 214 -18.16 11.89 -22.79
C GLU A 214 -17.55 13.29 -22.95
N ALA A 215 -18.06 14.28 -22.21
CA ALA A 215 -17.50 15.63 -22.20
C ALA A 215 -16.07 15.65 -21.62
N ALA A 216 -15.82 14.92 -20.53
CA ALA A 216 -14.49 14.78 -19.95
C ALA A 216 -13.53 14.06 -20.89
N LEU A 217 -13.97 12.98 -21.55
CA LEU A 217 -13.18 12.24 -22.53
C LEU A 217 -12.77 13.11 -23.72
N ALA A 218 -13.66 14.01 -24.16
CA ALA A 218 -13.35 14.95 -25.23
C ALA A 218 -12.28 16.00 -24.85
N CYS A 219 -11.99 16.19 -23.56
CA CYS A 219 -10.89 17.06 -23.10
C CYS A 219 -9.51 16.46 -23.38
N HIS A 220 -9.39 15.13 -23.45
CA HIS A 220 -8.16 14.40 -23.80
C HIS A 220 -7.91 14.42 -25.31
N ALA A 221 -7.92 15.61 -25.90
CA ALA A 221 -7.90 15.83 -27.34
C ALA A 221 -6.66 15.23 -28.01
N SER A 222 -5.51 15.26 -27.34
CA SER A 222 -4.27 14.65 -27.80
C SER A 222 -4.31 13.12 -27.88
N GLN A 223 -5.28 12.48 -27.22
CA GLN A 223 -5.44 11.03 -27.16
C GLN A 223 -6.53 10.54 -28.12
N VAL A 224 -7.62 11.31 -28.28
CA VAL A 224 -8.79 10.94 -29.10
C VAL A 224 -8.79 11.54 -30.52
N ARG A 225 -7.78 12.35 -30.85
CA ARG A 225 -7.56 12.91 -32.19
C ARG A 225 -6.08 12.84 -32.53
N PRO A 226 -5.71 12.74 -33.83
CA PRO A 226 -4.30 12.81 -34.21
C PRO A 226 -3.73 14.20 -33.91
N LEU A 227 -2.45 14.26 -33.50
CA LEU A 227 -1.78 15.53 -33.18
C LEU A 227 -1.60 16.41 -34.44
N SER A 228 -1.37 15.77 -35.59
CA SER A 228 -1.30 16.40 -36.91
C SER A 228 -1.59 15.38 -38.03
N GLN A 229 -1.24 15.69 -39.28
CA GLN A 229 -1.33 14.74 -40.41
C GLN A 229 0.00 14.04 -40.69
N ALA A 230 1.04 14.29 -39.90
CA ALA A 230 2.34 13.67 -40.06
C ALA A 230 2.35 12.23 -39.51
N ALA A 231 3.26 11.39 -40.03
CA ALA A 231 3.52 10.08 -39.44
C ALA A 231 4.15 10.27 -38.04
N GLY A 232 3.73 9.45 -37.07
CA GLY A 232 4.11 9.57 -35.66
C GLY A 232 3.15 10.43 -34.81
N ASP A 233 2.13 11.01 -35.42
CA ASP A 233 1.08 11.82 -34.77
C ASP A 233 -0.31 11.14 -34.82
N GLU A 234 -0.35 9.83 -35.04
CA GLU A 234 -1.59 9.06 -35.16
C GLU A 234 -2.44 9.10 -33.88
N VAL A 235 -3.75 8.82 -34.02
CA VAL A 235 -4.64 8.73 -32.86
C VAL A 235 -4.30 7.50 -32.02
N LEU A 236 -4.13 7.69 -30.70
CA LEU A 236 -3.84 6.59 -29.77
C LEU A 236 -5.10 5.82 -29.37
N LEU A 237 -6.16 6.55 -28.99
CA LEU A 237 -7.44 5.96 -28.62
C LEU A 237 -8.35 5.84 -29.84
N THR A 238 -8.26 4.70 -30.53
CA THR A 238 -9.07 4.43 -31.72
C THR A 238 -10.57 4.36 -31.39
N ALA A 239 -11.42 4.56 -32.39
CA ALA A 239 -12.88 4.46 -32.21
C ALA A 239 -13.32 3.07 -31.69
N ASP A 240 -12.63 2.01 -32.10
CA ASP A 240 -12.90 0.65 -31.64
C ASP A 240 -12.56 0.49 -30.15
N LEU A 241 -11.43 1.03 -29.70
CA LEU A 241 -11.08 1.05 -28.27
C LEU A 241 -12.08 1.90 -27.46
N LEU A 242 -12.42 3.10 -27.95
CA LEU A 242 -13.37 4.00 -27.29
C LEU A 242 -14.77 3.42 -27.16
N ALA A 243 -15.19 2.52 -28.06
CA ALA A 243 -16.49 1.85 -27.99
C ALA A 243 -16.71 1.13 -26.64
N HIS A 244 -15.65 0.57 -26.03
CA HIS A 244 -15.70 -0.08 -24.73
C HIS A 244 -16.00 0.87 -23.56
N PHE A 245 -15.78 2.18 -23.74
CA PHE A 245 -15.92 3.18 -22.68
C PHE A 245 -17.18 4.06 -22.82
N HIS A 246 -17.94 3.89 -23.91
CA HIS A 246 -19.25 4.52 -24.15
C HIS A 246 -20.45 3.73 -23.58
N ARG A 247 -20.18 2.68 -22.80
CA ARG A 247 -21.18 1.78 -22.21
C ARG A 247 -22.11 2.49 -21.23
N ASP A 248 -23.22 1.83 -20.90
CA ASP A 248 -24.13 2.23 -19.82
C ASP A 248 -23.66 1.86 -18.41
N ARG A 249 -22.43 1.37 -18.30
CA ARG A 249 -21.80 0.95 -17.05
C ARG A 249 -20.29 1.05 -17.14
N GLU A 250 -19.67 1.30 -16.00
CA GLU A 250 -18.24 1.05 -15.77
C GLU A 250 -18.07 -0.30 -15.09
N VAL A 251 -17.03 -1.04 -15.47
CA VAL A 251 -16.72 -2.34 -14.89
C VAL A 251 -15.40 -2.24 -14.15
N PHE A 252 -15.39 -2.75 -12.93
CA PHE A 252 -14.26 -2.78 -12.03
C PHE A 252 -13.96 -4.22 -11.62
N VAL A 253 -12.73 -4.51 -11.22
CA VAL A 253 -12.31 -5.77 -10.61
C VAL A 253 -12.13 -5.52 -9.11
N GLN A 254 -12.78 -6.32 -8.27
CA GLN A 254 -12.59 -6.27 -6.82
C GLN A 254 -11.57 -7.35 -6.40
N PRO A 255 -10.38 -6.96 -5.93
CA PRO A 255 -9.28 -7.88 -5.61
C PRO A 255 -9.65 -8.98 -4.62
N ASP A 256 -10.42 -8.66 -3.57
CA ASP A 256 -10.82 -9.61 -2.51
C ASP A 256 -11.62 -10.81 -3.02
N LEU A 257 -12.08 -10.76 -4.28
CA LEU A 257 -12.89 -11.77 -4.94
C LEU A 257 -12.14 -12.48 -6.07
N ALA A 258 -10.91 -12.08 -6.37
CA ALA A 258 -10.02 -12.79 -7.28
C ALA A 258 -9.28 -13.91 -6.50
N ASP A 259 -8.99 -15.03 -7.17
CA ASP A 259 -8.35 -16.20 -6.53
C ASP A 259 -6.94 -15.86 -5.98
N GLY A 260 -6.75 -16.09 -4.68
CA GLY A 260 -5.44 -16.33 -4.03
C GLY A 260 -4.78 -15.15 -3.30
N PRO A 261 -4.26 -15.36 -2.06
CA PRO A 261 -3.49 -14.36 -1.34
C PRO A 261 -2.02 -14.44 -1.79
N GLU A 262 -1.71 -13.91 -2.97
CA GLU A 262 -0.30 -13.63 -3.25
C GLU A 262 0.15 -12.50 -2.32
N LYS A 263 1.32 -12.62 -1.66
CA LYS A 263 1.88 -11.52 -0.85
C LYS A 263 2.05 -10.32 -1.78
N VAL A 264 1.20 -9.30 -1.63
CA VAL A 264 1.26 -8.11 -2.49
C VAL A 264 2.46 -7.24 -2.09
N ASP A 265 2.76 -7.14 -0.79
CA ASP A 265 3.93 -6.44 -0.28
C ASP A 265 5.11 -7.37 0.10
N SER A 266 6.10 -7.46 -0.79
CA SER A 266 7.36 -8.20 -0.61
C SER A 266 8.52 -7.37 -0.05
N ALA A 267 8.32 -6.09 0.28
CA ALA A 267 9.41 -5.13 0.49
C ALA A 267 10.50 -5.58 1.49
N PHE A 268 10.12 -6.28 2.55
CA PHE A 268 11.08 -6.80 3.54
C PHE A 268 11.93 -7.97 3.04
N ASP A 269 11.34 -8.87 2.26
CA ASP A 269 12.08 -10.00 1.69
C ASP A 269 13.07 -9.47 0.66
N ASP A 270 12.63 -8.56 -0.21
CA ASP A 270 13.47 -7.90 -1.20
C ASP A 270 14.64 -7.14 -0.52
N LEU A 271 14.35 -6.36 0.53
CA LEU A 271 15.35 -5.62 1.29
C LEU A 271 16.43 -6.53 1.89
N HIS A 272 16.04 -7.66 2.49
CA HIS A 272 16.99 -8.61 3.07
C HIS A 272 17.73 -9.44 2.00
N HIS A 273 17.13 -9.69 0.85
CA HIS A 273 17.79 -10.33 -0.28
C HIS A 273 18.87 -9.44 -0.89
N GLU A 274 18.57 -8.15 -1.09
CA GLU A 274 19.48 -7.18 -1.72
C GLU A 274 20.60 -6.74 -0.78
N ASN A 275 20.32 -6.64 0.52
CA ASN A 275 21.31 -6.25 1.52
C ASN A 275 21.36 -7.23 2.70
N HIS A 276 22.56 -7.76 2.97
CA HIS A 276 22.79 -8.68 4.09
C HIS A 276 22.64 -8.04 5.47
N ASP A 277 22.81 -6.71 5.57
CA ASP A 277 22.65 -5.91 6.78
C ASP A 277 21.98 -4.55 6.43
N PRO A 278 20.66 -4.56 6.15
CA PRO A 278 19.97 -3.42 5.55
C PRO A 278 19.99 -2.16 6.40
N TRP A 279 20.06 -2.31 7.72
CA TRP A 279 20.12 -1.19 8.66
C TRP A 279 21.49 -1.04 9.33
N SER A 280 22.52 -1.74 8.84
CA SER A 280 23.87 -1.73 9.43
C SER A 280 23.88 -2.10 10.93
N VAL A 281 22.97 -2.96 11.37
CA VAL A 281 22.77 -3.31 12.80
C VAL A 281 23.99 -3.98 13.41
N MET A 282 24.84 -4.60 12.58
CA MET A 282 26.05 -5.27 13.03
C MET A 282 27.19 -4.29 13.29
N THR A 283 27.27 -3.19 12.55
CA THR A 283 28.45 -2.31 12.53
C THR A 283 28.20 -0.93 13.12
N SER A 284 26.97 -0.43 12.98
CA SER A 284 26.58 0.90 13.41
C SER A 284 26.71 1.07 14.93
N TRP A 285 27.41 2.13 15.34
CA TRP A 285 27.46 2.51 16.76
C TRP A 285 26.08 2.88 17.29
N PHE A 286 25.27 3.55 16.47
CA PHE A 286 23.92 3.94 16.82
C PHE A 286 23.08 2.71 17.21
N GLU A 287 23.04 1.69 16.36
CA GLU A 287 22.26 0.46 16.60
C GLU A 287 22.78 -0.33 17.81
N ARG A 288 24.11 -0.46 17.95
CA ARG A 288 24.71 -1.11 19.12
C ARG A 288 24.36 -0.39 20.42
N ARG A 289 24.40 0.94 20.43
CA ARG A 289 24.07 1.75 21.61
C ARG A 289 22.58 1.69 21.92
N LYS A 290 21.71 1.81 20.92
CA LYS A 290 20.25 1.71 21.07
C LYS A 290 19.88 0.39 21.74
N ARG A 291 20.41 -0.74 21.23
CA ARG A 291 20.21 -2.07 21.81
C ARG A 291 20.70 -2.19 23.26
N ALA A 292 21.87 -1.63 23.57
CA ALA A 292 22.39 -1.63 24.94
C ALA A 292 21.49 -0.82 25.90
N LEU A 293 20.92 0.30 25.45
CA LEU A 293 19.97 1.08 26.23
C LEU A 293 18.64 0.34 26.42
N THR A 294 18.15 -0.36 25.39
CA THR A 294 16.96 -1.20 25.47
C THR A 294 17.10 -2.24 26.59
N LEU A 295 18.23 -2.96 26.66
CA LEU A 295 18.51 -3.95 27.72
C LEU A 295 18.67 -3.32 29.11
N ALA A 296 19.28 -2.13 29.18
CA ALA A 296 19.52 -1.42 30.43
C ALA A 296 18.23 -0.81 31.01
N ALA A 297 17.21 -0.58 30.17
CA ALA A 297 15.91 -0.06 30.60
C ALA A 297 14.98 -1.13 31.19
N LEU A 298 15.30 -2.42 31.03
CA LEU A 298 14.51 -3.53 31.57
C LEU A 298 14.45 -3.46 33.11
N PRO A 299 13.26 -3.43 33.73
CA PRO A 299 13.12 -3.34 35.19
C PRO A 299 13.68 -4.55 35.94
N ASP A 300 13.47 -5.76 35.41
CA ASP A 300 13.93 -6.99 36.04
C ASP A 300 15.26 -7.47 35.46
N GLU A 301 16.12 -8.01 36.34
CA GLU A 301 17.39 -8.60 35.93
C GLU A 301 17.19 -9.86 35.08
N HIS A 302 16.10 -10.61 35.27
CA HIS A 302 15.83 -11.84 34.53
C HIS A 302 14.33 -12.08 34.38
N TYR A 303 13.93 -12.63 33.23
CA TYR A 303 12.56 -12.92 32.85
C TYR A 303 12.35 -14.42 32.64
N GLY A 304 11.13 -14.93 32.80
CA GLY A 304 10.82 -16.32 32.47
C GLY A 304 10.66 -16.50 30.96
N ARG A 305 9.73 -15.77 30.34
CA ARG A 305 9.35 -15.95 28.93
C ARG A 305 9.27 -14.62 28.20
N ALA A 306 10.22 -14.42 27.30
CA ALA A 306 10.28 -13.24 26.45
C ALA A 306 9.75 -13.52 25.03
N LEU A 307 9.13 -12.50 24.44
CA LEU A 307 8.77 -12.43 23.02
C LEU A 307 9.46 -11.21 22.40
N GLU A 308 10.18 -11.39 21.29
CA GLU A 308 10.68 -10.31 20.45
C GLU A 308 9.96 -10.34 19.10
N ILE A 309 9.46 -9.17 18.68
CA ILE A 309 8.75 -8.99 17.42
C ILE A 309 9.64 -8.20 16.45
N GLY A 310 9.89 -8.77 15.26
CA GLY A 310 10.80 -8.25 14.24
C GLY A 310 12.26 -8.43 14.61
N CYS A 311 12.68 -9.68 14.82
CA CYS A 311 14.03 -9.95 15.27
C CYS A 311 15.11 -9.67 14.21
N SER A 312 14.75 -9.49 12.94
CA SER A 312 15.66 -9.27 11.82
C SER A 312 16.83 -10.26 11.85
N LEU A 313 18.07 -9.80 12.00
CA LEU A 313 19.27 -10.62 12.04
C LEU A 313 19.54 -11.28 13.41
N GLY A 314 18.69 -11.09 14.42
CA GLY A 314 18.76 -11.74 15.73
C GLY A 314 19.77 -11.14 16.71
N LEU A 315 20.14 -9.86 16.57
CA LEU A 315 21.13 -9.24 17.47
C LEU A 315 20.54 -8.92 18.85
N LEU A 316 19.36 -8.33 18.90
CA LEU A 316 18.66 -8.07 20.17
C LEU A 316 18.17 -9.38 20.80
N ALA A 317 17.66 -10.32 19.99
CA ALA A 317 17.40 -11.69 20.44
C ALA A 317 18.59 -12.32 21.19
N GLY A 318 19.80 -12.21 20.64
CA GLY A 318 21.00 -12.79 21.25
C GLY A 318 21.33 -12.18 22.61
N ASP A 319 21.16 -10.87 22.76
CA ASP A 319 21.38 -10.22 24.04
C ASP A 319 20.25 -10.53 25.04
N LEU A 320 18.99 -10.58 24.59
CA LEU A 320 17.81 -10.94 25.40
C LEU A 320 17.87 -12.39 25.90
N ALA A 321 18.42 -13.31 25.11
CA ALA A 321 18.59 -14.71 25.49
C ALA A 321 19.40 -14.89 26.78
N THR A 322 20.24 -13.91 27.15
CA THR A 322 20.99 -13.92 28.42
C THR A 322 20.18 -13.44 29.62
N ARG A 323 18.97 -12.93 29.38
CA ARG A 323 18.08 -12.28 30.36
C ARG A 323 16.75 -13.03 30.52
N CYS A 324 16.59 -14.20 29.91
CA CYS A 324 15.35 -14.99 30.04
C CYS A 324 15.54 -16.51 29.97
N ASP A 325 14.60 -17.26 30.55
CA ASP A 325 14.59 -18.73 30.49
C ASP A 325 14.17 -19.27 29.11
N GLU A 326 13.21 -18.62 28.46
CA GLU A 326 12.73 -18.93 27.10
C GLU A 326 12.54 -17.63 26.30
N LEU A 327 13.04 -17.58 25.06
CA LEU A 327 12.81 -16.48 24.11
C LEU A 327 12.15 -17.01 22.84
N VAL A 328 11.07 -16.37 22.41
CA VAL A 328 10.51 -16.51 21.05
C VAL A 328 10.84 -15.24 20.27
N ALA A 329 11.47 -15.37 19.11
CA ALA A 329 11.85 -14.27 18.24
C ALA A 329 11.14 -14.44 16.88
N LEU A 330 10.32 -13.45 16.51
CA LEU A 330 9.47 -13.50 15.32
C LEU A 330 9.98 -12.54 14.25
N ASP A 331 9.89 -12.92 12.98
CA ASP A 331 10.02 -11.99 11.85
C ASP A 331 9.15 -12.43 10.67
N ARG A 332 8.66 -11.48 9.86
CA ARG A 332 7.85 -11.81 8.67
C ARG A 332 8.70 -12.25 7.48
N SER A 333 9.99 -11.92 7.48
CA SER A 333 10.89 -12.25 6.39
C SER A 333 11.54 -13.61 6.60
N ASP A 334 11.29 -14.53 5.67
CA ASP A 334 11.89 -15.87 5.72
C ASP A 334 13.42 -15.81 5.67
N VAL A 335 13.96 -14.83 4.92
CA VAL A 335 15.40 -14.56 4.79
C VAL A 335 15.99 -14.08 6.11
N ALA A 336 15.32 -13.16 6.80
CA ALA A 336 15.76 -12.67 8.09
C ALA A 336 15.75 -13.79 9.14
N VAL A 337 14.67 -14.58 9.17
CA VAL A 337 14.52 -15.75 10.07
C VAL A 337 15.65 -16.75 9.87
N GLU A 338 16.01 -17.10 8.64
CA GLU A 338 17.12 -18.03 8.37
C GLU A 338 18.45 -17.49 8.93
N ARG A 339 18.72 -16.20 8.75
CA ARG A 339 19.93 -15.54 9.25
C ARG A 339 19.96 -15.46 10.77
N ALA A 340 18.84 -15.13 11.40
CA ALA A 340 18.71 -15.10 12.86
C ALA A 340 18.92 -16.51 13.46
N ARG A 341 18.30 -17.55 12.87
CA ARG A 341 18.52 -18.95 13.28
C ARG A 341 20.00 -19.35 13.23
N HIS A 342 20.69 -18.97 12.15
CA HIS A 342 22.12 -19.23 12.03
C HIS A 342 22.94 -18.49 13.10
N ARG A 343 22.63 -17.21 13.37
CA ARG A 343 23.34 -16.44 14.41
C ARG A 343 23.11 -17.01 15.82
N LEU A 344 21.92 -17.53 16.08
CA LEU A 344 21.46 -17.93 17.42
C LEU A 344 21.60 -19.45 17.64
N SER A 345 22.38 -20.16 16.82
CA SER A 345 22.52 -21.62 16.89
C SER A 345 23.03 -22.15 18.24
N ASP A 346 23.80 -21.32 18.96
CA ASP A 346 24.40 -21.65 20.25
C ASP A 346 23.52 -21.21 21.45
N ALA A 347 22.34 -20.65 21.19
CA ALA A 347 21.40 -20.18 22.21
C ALA A 347 20.19 -21.15 22.31
N PRO A 348 20.27 -22.23 23.12
CA PRO A 348 19.25 -23.29 23.12
C PRO A 348 17.89 -22.87 23.68
N ASN A 349 17.84 -21.72 24.37
CA ASN A 349 16.62 -21.14 24.90
C ASN A 349 15.88 -20.23 23.90
N VAL A 350 16.38 -20.07 22.67
CA VAL A 350 15.79 -19.19 21.66
C VAL A 350 15.09 -19.98 20.56
N GLN A 351 13.84 -19.63 20.28
CA GLN A 351 13.04 -20.13 19.16
C GLN A 351 12.83 -18.99 18.16
N VAL A 352 13.36 -19.14 16.95
CA VAL A 352 13.18 -18.16 15.87
C VAL A 352 12.15 -18.68 14.87
N GLU A 353 11.08 -17.92 14.63
CA GLU A 353 9.94 -18.33 13.82
C GLU A 353 9.56 -17.28 12.78
N ALA A 354 9.15 -17.74 11.59
CA ALA A 354 8.55 -16.89 10.58
C ALA A 354 7.07 -16.66 10.93
N ALA A 355 6.67 -15.42 11.10
CA ALA A 355 5.32 -15.05 11.53
C ALA A 355 4.91 -13.67 11.01
N VAL A 356 3.65 -13.54 10.57
CA VAL A 356 3.04 -12.24 10.25
C VAL A 356 2.18 -11.80 11.44
N VAL A 357 2.69 -10.88 12.25
CA VAL A 357 1.92 -10.30 13.37
C VAL A 357 0.92 -9.26 12.86
N PRO A 358 -0.28 -9.13 13.46
CA PRO A 358 -0.78 -9.84 14.65
C PRO A 358 -1.48 -11.18 14.36
N ARG A 359 -1.52 -11.61 13.09
CA ARG A 359 -2.24 -12.82 12.65
C ARG A 359 -1.64 -14.09 13.24
N ASP A 360 -0.33 -14.25 13.07
CA ASP A 360 0.43 -15.44 13.46
C ASP A 360 1.04 -15.23 14.86
N TRP A 361 0.17 -15.12 15.89
CA TRP A 361 0.59 -14.85 17.27
C TRP A 361 0.77 -16.15 18.08
N PRO A 362 1.88 -16.32 18.83
CA PRO A 362 2.08 -17.48 19.69
C PRO A 362 1.02 -17.58 20.79
N SER A 363 0.38 -18.76 20.94
CA SER A 363 -0.64 -19.01 21.97
C SER A 363 -0.01 -19.29 23.35
N ARG A 364 0.74 -18.34 23.88
CA ARG A 364 1.46 -18.41 25.16
C ARG A 364 1.35 -17.08 25.92
N THR A 365 1.68 -17.10 27.20
CA THR A 365 1.84 -15.90 28.01
C THR A 365 3.33 -15.55 28.17
N PHE A 366 3.63 -14.26 28.19
CA PHE A 366 5.00 -13.72 28.27
C PHE A 366 5.12 -12.72 29.40
N ASP A 367 6.23 -12.71 30.13
CA ASP A 367 6.53 -11.68 31.14
C ASP A 367 7.41 -10.55 30.57
N LEU A 368 7.92 -10.71 29.34
CA LEU A 368 8.52 -9.64 28.55
C LEU A 368 8.02 -9.71 27.10
N VAL A 369 7.51 -8.61 26.56
CA VAL A 369 7.25 -8.45 25.12
C VAL A 369 8.01 -7.25 24.58
N VAL A 370 8.83 -7.47 23.57
CA VAL A 370 9.67 -6.44 22.94
C VAL A 370 9.15 -6.15 21.54
N VAL A 371 8.76 -4.91 21.32
CA VAL A 371 8.34 -4.35 20.03
C VAL A 371 9.35 -3.27 19.67
N SER A 372 10.38 -3.67 18.92
CA SER A 372 11.48 -2.77 18.54
C SER A 372 11.54 -2.65 17.03
N GLU A 373 11.50 -1.42 16.52
CA GLU A 373 11.53 -1.11 15.08
C GLU A 373 10.41 -1.80 14.29
N VAL A 374 9.32 -2.17 14.97
CA VAL A 374 8.13 -2.83 14.42
C VAL A 374 6.88 -2.12 14.91
N GLY A 375 5.95 -1.83 14.02
CA GLY A 375 4.71 -1.16 14.36
C GLY A 375 4.41 -0.02 13.41
N TYR A 376 5.44 0.75 13.05
CA TYR A 376 5.32 1.72 11.95
C TYR A 376 5.37 1.05 10.56
N PHE A 377 5.67 -0.25 10.53
CA PHE A 377 5.61 -1.13 9.37
C PHE A 377 4.33 -2.00 9.33
N LEU A 378 3.35 -1.67 10.16
CA LEU A 378 2.05 -2.32 10.13
C LEU A 378 1.02 -1.34 9.58
N SER A 379 -0.07 -1.87 9.03
CA SER A 379 -1.24 -1.03 8.82
C SER A 379 -1.80 -0.53 10.17
N PRO A 380 -2.55 0.58 10.20
CA PRO A 380 -3.25 1.03 11.40
C PRO A 380 -4.08 -0.07 12.10
N VAL A 381 -4.81 -0.89 11.35
CA VAL A 381 -5.59 -2.02 11.89
C VAL A 381 -4.69 -3.13 12.43
N GLU A 382 -3.61 -3.46 11.72
CA GLU A 382 -2.65 -4.45 12.18
C GLU A 382 -1.94 -4.00 13.46
N LEU A 383 -1.63 -2.70 13.59
CA LEU A 383 -1.09 -2.13 14.81
C LEU A 383 -2.10 -2.24 15.95
N ASP A 384 -3.36 -1.86 15.76
CA ASP A 384 -4.43 -2.04 16.77
C ASP A 384 -4.49 -3.51 17.25
N GLY A 385 -4.43 -4.44 16.31
CA GLY A 385 -4.40 -5.88 16.60
C GLY A 385 -3.13 -6.31 17.35
N LEU A 386 -1.96 -5.78 16.99
CA LEU A 386 -0.70 -6.03 17.68
C LEU A 386 -0.78 -5.59 19.14
N LEU A 387 -1.21 -4.35 19.40
CA LEU A 387 -1.30 -3.82 20.76
C LEU A 387 -2.28 -4.65 21.61
N ALA A 388 -3.40 -5.10 21.03
CA ALA A 388 -4.33 -6.01 21.70
C ALA A 388 -3.69 -7.36 22.03
N ARG A 389 -2.96 -7.97 21.09
CA ARG A 389 -2.25 -9.24 21.33
C ARG A 389 -1.21 -9.13 22.44
N VAL A 390 -0.44 -8.04 22.45
CA VAL A 390 0.54 -7.77 23.51
C VAL A 390 -0.18 -7.72 24.87
N ARG A 391 -1.24 -6.91 25.00
CA ARG A 391 -2.01 -6.79 26.25
C ARG A 391 -2.58 -8.14 26.72
N ASP A 392 -3.16 -8.90 25.81
CA ASP A 392 -3.91 -10.11 26.17
C ASP A 392 -2.98 -11.31 26.52
N THR A 393 -1.71 -11.24 26.13
CA THR A 393 -0.72 -12.32 26.38
C THR A 393 0.34 -11.95 27.40
N LEU A 394 0.40 -10.70 27.83
CA LEU A 394 1.32 -10.27 28.87
C LEU A 394 0.90 -10.85 30.23
N ALA A 395 1.85 -11.42 30.97
CA ALA A 395 1.60 -11.95 32.30
C ALA A 395 1.41 -10.82 33.33
N PRO A 396 0.68 -11.05 34.43
CA PRO A 396 0.63 -10.10 35.54
C PRO A 396 2.04 -9.76 36.04
N GLY A 397 2.35 -8.47 36.17
CA GLY A 397 3.70 -8.00 36.51
C GLY A 397 4.71 -8.01 35.36
N GLY A 398 4.32 -8.45 34.17
CA GLY A 398 5.17 -8.43 32.97
C GLY A 398 5.36 -7.02 32.40
N HIS A 399 6.32 -6.92 31.48
CA HIS A 399 6.76 -5.67 30.86
C HIS A 399 6.64 -5.69 29.34
N VAL A 400 6.32 -4.53 28.77
CA VAL A 400 6.36 -4.28 27.32
C VAL A 400 7.42 -3.23 27.05
N VAL A 401 8.28 -3.50 26.07
CA VAL A 401 9.30 -2.57 25.61
C VAL A 401 8.95 -2.11 24.22
N LEU A 402 8.83 -0.80 24.03
CA LEU A 402 8.68 -0.16 22.72
C LEU A 402 9.97 0.61 22.40
N CYS A 403 10.59 0.36 21.26
CA CYS A 403 11.80 1.07 20.85
C CYS A 403 11.78 1.36 19.35
N HIS A 404 11.66 2.63 18.96
CA HIS A 404 11.44 2.99 17.56
C HIS A 404 12.28 4.17 17.09
N TRP A 405 12.75 4.09 15.86
CA TRP A 405 13.17 5.24 15.07
C TRP A 405 12.06 6.29 14.95
N ARG A 406 12.41 7.58 15.10
CA ARG A 406 11.43 8.67 15.23
C ARG A 406 11.14 9.43 13.95
N HIS A 407 11.92 9.25 12.88
CA HIS A 407 11.70 10.00 11.64
C HIS A 407 10.75 9.24 10.71
N PRO A 408 10.05 9.94 9.81
CA PRO A 408 9.10 9.32 8.89
C PRO A 408 9.72 8.17 8.10
N ILE A 409 8.93 7.12 7.91
CA ILE A 409 9.31 5.95 7.11
C ILE A 409 8.69 6.11 5.73
N VAL A 410 9.53 6.25 4.72
CA VAL A 410 9.08 6.42 3.33
C VAL A 410 8.21 5.23 2.90
N GLY A 411 7.02 5.52 2.36
CA GLY A 411 6.09 4.50 1.90
C GLY A 411 5.27 3.81 3.00
N TRP A 412 5.27 4.32 4.22
CA TRP A 412 4.46 3.81 5.33
C TRP A 412 3.69 4.94 6.01
N PRO A 413 2.43 4.72 6.45
CA PRO A 413 1.61 5.80 6.99
C PRO A 413 1.96 6.17 8.43
N LEU A 414 2.70 5.31 9.14
CA LEU A 414 3.01 5.46 10.56
C LEU A 414 4.49 5.79 10.77
N ASP A 415 4.79 6.43 11.90
CA ASP A 415 6.15 6.62 12.40
C ASP A 415 6.29 6.10 13.85
N GLY A 416 7.52 6.09 14.37
CA GLY A 416 7.78 5.58 15.72
C GLY A 416 7.11 6.39 16.83
N ASP A 417 7.02 7.71 16.70
CA ASP A 417 6.33 8.53 17.72
C ASP A 417 4.83 8.14 17.77
N ARG A 418 4.22 7.87 16.60
CA ARG A 418 2.82 7.45 16.48
C ARG A 418 2.53 6.08 17.09
N VAL A 419 3.42 5.10 16.92
CA VAL A 419 3.31 3.78 17.57
C VAL A 419 3.22 3.92 19.09
N HIS A 420 4.09 4.75 19.66
CA HIS A 420 4.13 5.00 21.10
C HIS A 420 2.88 5.76 21.61
N ASP A 421 2.39 6.75 20.85
CA ASP A 421 1.15 7.46 21.17
C ASP A 421 -0.06 6.52 21.21
N LEU A 422 -0.18 5.63 20.23
CA LEU A 422 -1.27 4.66 20.15
C LEU A 422 -1.22 3.66 21.30
N TRP A 423 -0.02 3.18 21.67
CA TRP A 423 0.12 2.34 22.85
C TRP A 423 -0.32 3.03 24.13
N ARG A 424 0.15 4.26 24.39
CA ARG A 424 -0.25 5.03 25.58
C ARG A 424 -1.76 5.24 25.66
N ALA A 425 -2.38 5.56 24.53
CA ALA A 425 -3.82 5.72 24.45
C ALA A 425 -4.57 4.41 24.75
N ALA A 426 -4.04 3.26 24.30
CA ALA A 426 -4.65 1.95 24.49
C ALA A 426 -4.40 1.33 25.89
N SER A 427 -3.27 1.64 26.52
CA SER A 427 -2.89 1.11 27.83
C SER A 427 -3.45 1.93 29.00
N GLU A 428 -3.79 3.20 28.77
CA GLU A 428 -4.15 4.18 29.81
C GLU A 428 -3.11 4.28 30.94
N GLN A 429 -1.84 3.99 30.63
CA GLN A 429 -0.75 3.96 31.60
C GLN A 429 0.45 4.79 31.11
N ASP A 430 1.06 5.50 32.06
CA ASP A 430 2.35 6.15 31.84
C ASP A 430 3.47 5.10 31.81
N PRO A 431 4.51 5.30 30.99
CA PRO A 431 5.66 4.41 30.97
C PRO A 431 6.41 4.42 32.31
N LEU A 432 6.92 3.25 32.70
CA LEU A 432 7.85 3.09 33.82
C LEU A 432 9.20 3.74 33.53
N VAL A 433 9.64 3.63 32.26
CA VAL A 433 10.87 4.23 31.75
C VAL A 433 10.52 4.92 30.44
N ALA A 434 10.92 6.18 30.30
CA ALA A 434 10.84 6.91 29.04
C ALA A 434 12.20 7.53 28.73
N HIS A 435 12.75 7.16 27.58
CA HIS A 435 14.01 7.68 27.05
C HIS A 435 13.78 8.17 25.63
N ARG A 436 13.91 9.49 25.43
CA ARG A 436 13.67 10.12 24.12
C ARG A 436 14.91 10.85 23.66
N GLU A 437 15.41 10.47 22.50
CA GLU A 437 16.47 11.16 21.79
C GLU A 437 15.94 11.81 20.52
N ARG A 438 16.83 12.49 19.79
CA ARG A 438 16.50 13.04 18.47
C ARG A 438 15.99 11.94 17.53
N ASP A 439 16.64 10.78 17.55
CA ASP A 439 16.53 9.78 16.48
C ASP A 439 15.72 8.55 16.87
N PHE A 440 15.62 8.22 18.16
CA PHE A 440 14.79 7.11 18.64
C PHE A 440 14.09 7.44 19.95
N ILE A 441 13.00 6.74 20.21
CA ILE A 441 12.26 6.72 21.47
C ILE A 441 12.27 5.29 22.01
N LEU A 442 12.45 5.16 23.33
CA LEU A 442 12.43 3.90 24.06
C LEU A 442 11.53 4.07 25.28
N GLU A 443 10.55 3.20 25.41
CA GLU A 443 9.63 3.18 26.55
C GLU A 443 9.44 1.77 27.09
N VAL A 444 9.34 1.67 28.42
CA VAL A 444 8.97 0.43 29.09
C VAL A 444 7.67 0.64 29.84
N HIS A 445 6.73 -0.26 29.64
CA HIS A 445 5.39 -0.23 30.21
C HIS A 445 5.15 -1.48 31.05
N ALA A 446 4.40 -1.34 32.14
CA ALA A 446 3.95 -2.49 32.93
C ALA A 446 2.69 -3.11 32.32
N HIS A 447 2.34 -4.32 32.78
CA HIS A 447 1.03 -4.89 32.49
C HIS A 447 -0.13 -3.96 32.90
N PRO A 448 -1.14 -3.75 32.03
CA PRO A 448 -2.36 -3.00 32.37
C PRO A 448 -3.06 -3.57 33.60
N GLY A 449 -3.07 -2.82 34.70
CA GLY A 449 -3.62 -3.26 36.00
C GLY A 449 -2.60 -3.77 37.03
N SER A 450 -1.31 -3.76 36.72
CA SER A 450 -0.28 -3.85 37.76
C SER A 450 -0.35 -2.61 38.67
N PRO A 451 -0.25 -2.76 40.01
CA PRO A 451 -0.09 -1.60 40.88
C PRO A 451 1.17 -0.84 40.47
N ALA A 452 1.15 0.50 40.60
CA ALA A 452 2.35 1.31 40.37
C ALA A 452 3.53 0.68 41.12
N PRO A 453 4.69 0.48 40.46
CA PRO A 453 5.79 -0.23 41.11
C PRO A 453 6.14 0.50 42.41
N ALA A 454 6.20 -0.27 43.50
CA ALA A 454 6.69 0.26 44.78
C ALA A 454 8.04 0.93 44.52
N THR A 455 8.18 2.17 44.95
CA THR A 455 9.44 2.89 44.82
C THR A 455 10.53 2.09 45.54
N GLU A 456 11.76 2.14 45.07
CA GLU A 456 12.86 1.37 45.68
C GLU A 456 13.08 1.74 47.17
N GLY A 457 12.59 2.91 47.59
CA GLY A 457 12.53 3.33 48.99
C GLY A 457 11.45 2.65 49.85
N GLU A 458 10.43 2.04 49.25
CA GLU A 458 9.35 1.33 49.95
C GLU A 458 9.65 -0.18 50.12
N ARG A 459 10.68 -0.69 49.43
CA ARG A 459 11.16 -2.09 49.53
C ARG A 459 12.29 -2.29 50.54
N ARG A 460 12.70 -1.24 51.27
CA ARG A 460 13.68 -1.27 52.36
C ARG A 460 13.00 -1.01 53.69
#